data_AF-A0AAN7VAQ9-F1
#
_entry.id   AF-A0AAN7VAQ9-F1
#
_cell.length_a   1.000
_cell.length_b   1.000
_cell.length_c   1.000
_cell.angle_alpha   90.00
_cell.angle_beta   90.00
_cell.angle_gamma   90.00
#
_symmetry.space_group_name_H-M   'P 1'
#
loop_
_entity.id
_entity.type
_entity.pdbx_description
1 polymer ?
#
loop_
_entity_poly.entity_id
_entity_poly.type
_entity_poly.pdbx_seq_one_letter_code
_entity_poly.pdbx_strand_id
1 'polypeptide(L)'
;MSRATKRKHVLMELMQDDFSLPNENQAIVKIISSRGNNLHEAETPDGSTYLISMPTKFRKNIWIKRGDFVLVEPIEEGDRVKAEIVRVLTSDHIKYFKKDGVWPSSFNSEKESSKEPFTNVTSEKDSDNSSDSDSSSATNESDTDNE
;
A
#
# COMPACT_ATOMS: atom_id res chain seq x y z
N MET A 1 11.27 -12.19 13.19
CA MET A 1 10.98 -12.02 11.75
C MET A 1 11.60 -10.73 11.23
N SER A 2 12.26 -10.78 10.07
CA SER A 2 12.86 -9.61 9.44
C SER A 2 11.79 -8.62 8.95
N ARG A 3 12.17 -7.35 8.76
CA ARG A 3 11.29 -6.31 8.22
C ARG A 3 10.76 -6.66 6.83
N ALA A 4 11.55 -7.35 6.02
CA ALA A 4 11.16 -7.82 4.69
C ALA A 4 10.08 -8.90 4.76
N THR A 5 10.23 -9.89 5.65
CA THR A 5 9.23 -10.96 5.85
C THR A 5 7.90 -10.38 6.35
N LYS A 6 7.94 -9.40 7.28
CA LYS A 6 6.73 -8.71 7.75
C LYS A 6 6.00 -7.98 6.63
N ARG A 7 6.73 -7.29 5.75
CA ARG A 7 6.15 -6.60 4.58
C ARG A 7 5.51 -7.58 3.60
N LYS A 8 6.20 -8.67 3.28
CA LYS A 8 5.66 -9.74 2.43
C LYS A 8 4.36 -10.30 3.01
N HIS A 9 4.32 -10.54 4.31
CA HIS A 9 3.13 -11.06 4.97
C HIS A 9 1.95 -10.09 4.93
N VAL A 10 2.17 -8.81 5.22
CA VAL A 10 1.12 -7.78 5.14
C VAL A 10 0.60 -7.62 3.72
N LEU A 11 1.47 -7.68 2.71
CA LEU A 11 1.06 -7.60 1.31
C LEU A 11 0.33 -8.87 0.86
N MET A 12 0.76 -10.05 1.31
CA MET A 12 0.00 -11.29 1.09
C MET A 12 -1.38 -11.23 1.74
N GLU A 13 -1.50 -10.73 2.98
CA GLU A 13 -2.79 -10.52 3.65
C GLU A 13 -3.70 -9.65 2.78
N LEU A 14 -3.23 -8.50 2.29
CA LEU A 14 -4.04 -7.64 1.41
C LEU A 14 -4.44 -8.29 0.08
N MET A 15 -3.61 -9.20 -0.46
CA MET A 15 -3.87 -9.90 -1.73
C MET A 15 -4.70 -11.17 -1.55
N GLN A 16 -4.61 -11.80 -0.38
CA GLN A 16 -5.35 -13.00 0.01
C GLN A 16 -6.56 -12.66 0.88
N ASP A 17 -6.82 -11.38 1.12
CA ASP A 17 -7.92 -10.94 1.95
C ASP A 17 -9.21 -11.44 1.32
N ASP A 18 -9.80 -12.41 2.02
CA ASP A 18 -11.09 -12.97 1.71
C ASP A 18 -12.04 -11.81 1.44
N PHE A 19 -12.84 -11.91 0.38
CA PHE A 19 -13.91 -10.99 0.04
C PHE A 19 -15.02 -11.03 1.12
N SER A 20 -14.64 -10.82 2.37
CA SER A 20 -15.49 -10.88 3.55
C SER A 20 -16.30 -9.60 3.59
N LEU A 21 -17.60 -9.77 3.80
CA LEU A 21 -18.51 -8.66 4.02
C LEU A 21 -18.10 -7.84 5.25
N PRO A 22 -18.38 -6.53 5.26
CA PRO A 22 -18.17 -5.70 6.43
C PRO A 22 -19.04 -6.21 7.58
N ASN A 23 -18.47 -6.25 8.78
CA ASN A 23 -19.19 -6.64 10.00
C ASN A 23 -20.15 -5.53 10.46
N GLU A 24 -21.08 -5.81 11.38
CA GLU A 24 -22.11 -4.84 11.82
C GLU A 24 -21.52 -3.53 12.39
N ASN A 25 -20.35 -3.63 13.03
CA ASN A 25 -19.66 -2.47 13.60
C ASN A 25 -18.73 -1.77 12.60
N GLN A 26 -18.65 -2.22 11.35
CA GLN A 26 -17.71 -1.68 10.37
C GLN A 26 -18.41 -0.80 9.35
N ALA A 27 -17.75 0.28 8.95
CA ALA A 27 -18.27 1.23 7.98
C ALA A 27 -17.29 1.42 6.82
N ILE A 28 -17.84 1.63 5.62
CA ILE A 28 -17.06 2.00 4.44
C ILE A 28 -16.96 3.51 4.39
N VAL A 29 -15.73 4.03 4.32
CA VAL A 29 -15.47 5.47 4.23
C VAL A 29 -14.48 5.78 3.11
N LYS A 30 -14.54 7.02 2.61
CA LYS A 30 -13.65 7.52 1.56
C LYS A 30 -12.59 8.43 2.14
N ILE A 31 -11.35 8.26 1.72
CA ILE A 31 -10.23 9.09 2.18
C ILE A 31 -10.22 10.43 1.43
N ILE A 32 -10.27 11.53 2.19
CA ILE A 32 -10.16 12.88 1.66
C ILE A 32 -8.70 13.34 1.64
N SER A 33 -8.04 13.24 2.80
CA SER A 33 -6.68 13.76 2.97
C SER A 33 -5.92 13.00 4.07
N SER A 34 -4.59 13.06 4.04
CA SER A 34 -3.76 12.61 5.16
C SER A 34 -3.40 13.82 6.03
N ARG A 35 -3.58 13.69 7.35
CA ARG A 35 -3.32 14.77 8.33
C ARG A 35 -1.98 14.63 9.05
N GLY A 36 -1.16 13.65 8.64
CA GLY A 36 0.11 13.33 9.28
C GLY A 36 -0.04 12.42 10.50
N ASN A 37 1.09 11.97 11.07
CA ASN A 37 1.11 11.04 12.22
C ASN A 37 0.28 9.74 12.05
N ASN A 38 0.18 9.22 10.82
CA ASN A 38 -0.68 8.07 10.47
C ASN A 38 -2.18 8.31 10.74
N LEU A 39 -2.60 9.58 10.75
CA LEU A 39 -3.99 9.99 10.78
C LEU A 39 -4.46 10.36 9.39
N HIS A 40 -5.67 9.93 9.08
CA HIS A 40 -6.33 10.21 7.80
C HIS A 40 -7.68 10.86 8.07
N GLU A 41 -8.05 11.81 7.22
CA GLU A 41 -9.38 12.38 7.20
C GLU A 41 -10.23 11.58 6.22
N ALA A 42 -11.35 11.07 6.72
CA ALA A 42 -12.26 10.24 5.95
C ALA A 42 -13.68 10.81 5.97
N GLU A 43 -14.39 10.56 4.88
CA GLU A 43 -15.77 10.94 4.65
C GLU A 43 -16.68 9.73 4.79
N THR A 44 -17.71 9.90 5.61
CA THR A 44 -18.81 8.94 5.82
C THR A 44 -19.75 8.98 4.62
N PRO A 45 -20.51 7.92 4.31
CA PRO A 45 -21.60 7.99 3.32
C PRO A 45 -22.63 9.10 3.60
N ASP A 46 -22.72 9.58 4.85
CA ASP A 46 -23.57 10.70 5.26
C ASP A 46 -22.97 12.10 4.98
N GLY A 47 -21.76 12.18 4.41
CA GLY A 47 -21.04 13.43 4.14
C GLY A 47 -20.32 14.03 5.36
N SER A 48 -20.36 13.35 6.51
CA SER A 48 -19.62 13.77 7.70
C SER A 48 -18.15 13.36 7.62
N THR A 49 -17.25 14.25 8.02
CA THR A 49 -15.81 14.00 8.01
C THR A 49 -15.25 13.82 9.42
N TYR A 50 -14.37 12.84 9.61
CA TYR A 50 -13.68 12.62 10.88
C TYR A 50 -12.26 12.07 10.67
N LEU A 51 -11.46 12.09 11.74
CA LEU A 51 -10.12 11.52 11.73
C LEU A 51 -10.16 10.04 12.07
N ILE A 52 -9.40 9.27 11.31
CA ILE A 52 -9.18 7.85 11.51
C ILE A 52 -7.71 7.55 11.72
N SER A 53 -7.43 6.60 12.59
CA SER A 53 -6.07 6.10 12.85
C SER A 53 -5.76 4.91 11.94
N MET A 54 -4.51 4.82 11.51
CA MET A 54 -4.00 3.66 10.79
C MET A 54 -3.36 2.66 11.78
N PRO A 55 -3.76 1.37 11.75
CA PRO A 55 -3.15 0.33 12.57
C PRO A 55 -1.67 0.22 12.35
N THR A 56 -0.97 -0.17 13.42
CA THR A 56 0.48 -0.36 13.41
C THR A 56 0.96 -1.35 12.35
N LYS A 57 0.15 -2.37 12.01
CA LYS A 57 0.46 -3.36 10.96
C LYS A 57 0.61 -2.76 9.56
N PHE A 58 -0.14 -1.69 9.28
CA PHE A 58 -0.13 -1.07 7.96
C PHE A 58 0.84 0.11 7.83
N ARG A 59 1.29 0.67 8.96
CA ARG A 59 2.26 1.78 8.97
C ARG A 59 3.56 1.36 8.25
N LYS A 60 3.99 2.17 7.28
CA LYS A 60 5.21 1.96 6.45
C LYS A 60 5.15 0.79 5.46
N ASN A 61 4.00 0.11 5.37
CA ASN A 61 3.77 -1.02 4.48
C ASN A 61 2.72 -0.70 3.42
N ILE A 62 1.71 0.12 3.76
CA ILE A 62 0.65 0.53 2.85
C ILE A 62 0.69 2.06 2.71
N TRP A 63 0.47 2.54 1.49
CA TRP A 63 0.31 3.95 1.21
C TRP A 63 -1.11 4.24 0.75
N ILE A 64 -1.84 5.05 1.50
CA ILE A 64 -3.22 5.44 1.20
C ILE A 64 -3.21 6.80 0.51
N LYS A 65 -4.00 6.93 -0.55
CA LYS A 65 -4.17 8.16 -1.33
C LYS A 65 -5.56 8.75 -1.14
N ARG A 66 -5.70 10.00 -1.56
CA ARG A 66 -7.02 10.65 -1.66
C ARG A 66 -7.86 9.91 -2.68
N GLY A 67 -9.10 9.60 -2.31
CA GLY A 67 -10.05 8.87 -3.15
C GLY A 67 -10.07 7.37 -2.91
N ASP A 68 -9.14 6.83 -2.11
CA ASP A 68 -9.18 5.43 -1.72
C ASP A 68 -10.35 5.17 -0.76
N PHE A 69 -10.88 3.95 -0.82
CA PHE A 69 -11.91 3.49 0.10
C PHE A 69 -11.28 2.58 1.15
N VAL A 70 -11.71 2.74 2.39
CA VAL A 70 -11.23 1.92 3.50
C VAL A 70 -12.40 1.46 4.35
N LEU A 71 -12.21 0.30 4.96
CA LEU A 71 -13.10 -0.24 5.96
C LEU A 71 -12.60 0.21 7.33
N VAL A 72 -13.48 0.82 8.12
CA VAL A 72 -13.15 1.34 9.45
C VAL A 72 -14.02 0.73 10.52
N GLU A 73 -13.47 0.65 11.72
CA GLU A 73 -14.16 0.25 12.93
C GLU A 73 -14.15 1.44 13.92
N PRO A 74 -15.32 1.89 14.40
CA PRO A 74 -15.44 3.03 15.29
C PRO A 74 -14.81 2.74 16.65
N ILE A 75 -14.20 3.76 17.25
CA ILE A 75 -13.63 3.71 18.60
C ILE A 75 -14.50 4.61 19.49
N GLU A 76 -15.20 4.01 20.46
CA GLU A 76 -16.09 4.76 21.36
C GLU A 76 -15.33 5.74 22.28
N GLU A 77 -14.07 5.44 22.60
CA GLU A 77 -13.22 6.20 23.52
C GLU A 77 -12.51 7.41 22.86
N GLY A 78 -12.69 7.61 21.55
CA GLY A 78 -11.91 8.55 20.77
C GLY A 78 -12.48 9.97 20.70
N ASP A 79 -11.81 10.95 21.33
CA ASP A 79 -12.22 12.36 21.29
C ASP A 79 -12.00 13.00 19.90
N ARG A 80 -10.75 12.94 19.40
CA ARG A 80 -10.39 13.52 18.10
C ARG A 80 -10.37 12.51 16.95
N VAL A 81 -10.06 11.25 17.27
CA VAL A 81 -9.95 10.15 16.30
C VAL A 81 -11.09 9.19 16.58
N LYS A 82 -12.03 9.05 15.65
CA LYS A 82 -13.30 8.35 15.90
C LYS A 82 -13.31 6.91 15.42
N ALA A 83 -12.34 6.49 14.61
CA ALA A 83 -12.28 5.14 14.08
C ALA A 83 -10.86 4.70 13.75
N GLU A 84 -10.67 3.41 13.58
CA GLU A 84 -9.43 2.79 13.10
C GLU A 84 -9.66 2.03 11.78
N ILE A 85 -8.66 2.07 10.89
CA ILE A 85 -8.71 1.39 9.59
C ILE A 85 -8.54 -0.11 9.79
N VAL A 86 -9.53 -0.93 9.45
CA VAL A 86 -9.41 -2.39 9.49
C VAL A 86 -8.71 -2.91 8.23
N ARG A 87 -9.11 -2.39 7.06
CA ARG A 87 -8.65 -2.86 5.74
C ARG A 87 -8.75 -1.76 4.69
N VAL A 88 -7.87 -1.82 3.69
CA VAL A 88 -7.92 -0.95 2.50
C VAL A 88 -8.67 -1.67 1.38
N LEU A 89 -9.64 -1.00 0.76
CA LEU A 89 -10.48 -1.60 -0.27
C LEU A 89 -9.87 -1.37 -1.66
N THR A 90 -9.64 -2.45 -2.39
CA THR A 90 -9.22 -2.43 -3.79
C THR A 90 -10.42 -2.32 -4.71
N SER A 91 -10.20 -2.03 -5.99
CA SER A 91 -11.29 -1.95 -6.98
C SER A 91 -12.12 -3.24 -7.10
N ASP A 92 -11.54 -4.40 -6.80
CA ASP A 92 -12.25 -5.67 -6.84
C ASP A 92 -13.12 -5.88 -5.60
N HIS A 93 -12.67 -5.44 -4.42
CA HIS A 93 -13.51 -5.39 -3.22
C HIS A 93 -14.75 -4.50 -3.45
N ILE A 94 -14.57 -3.36 -4.10
CA ILE A 94 -15.68 -2.45 -4.43
C ILE A 94 -16.72 -3.15 -5.33
N LYS A 95 -16.26 -3.87 -6.37
CA LYS A 95 -17.16 -4.64 -7.25
C LYS A 95 -17.90 -5.72 -6.48
N TYR A 96 -17.22 -6.42 -5.57
CA TYR A 96 -17.81 -7.45 -4.74
C TYR A 96 -18.90 -6.89 -3.80
N PHE A 97 -18.60 -5.81 -3.07
CA PHE A 97 -19.58 -5.15 -2.20
C PHE A 97 -20.76 -4.53 -2.96
N LYS A 98 -20.55 -4.07 -4.19
CA LYS A 98 -21.65 -3.63 -5.07
C LYS A 98 -22.55 -4.78 -5.49
N LYS A 99 -21.99 -5.97 -5.77
CA LYS A 99 -22.78 -7.17 -6.10
C LYS A 99 -23.61 -7.66 -4.93
N ASP A 100 -23.03 -7.61 -3.73
CA ASP A 100 -23.71 -8.06 -2.50
C ASP A 100 -24.63 -6.99 -1.90
N GLY A 101 -24.69 -5.79 -2.48
CA GLY A 101 -25.64 -4.74 -2.10
C GLY A 101 -25.27 -3.96 -0.82
N VAL A 102 -24.07 -4.16 -0.28
CA VAL A 102 -23.59 -3.50 0.95
C VAL A 102 -22.86 -2.17 0.63
N TRP A 103 -22.62 -1.89 -0.65
CA TRP A 103 -21.94 -0.67 -1.08
C TRP A 103 -22.81 0.60 -0.89
N PRO A 104 -22.32 1.65 -0.23
CA PRO A 104 -23.09 2.88 -0.03
C PRO A 104 -23.32 3.61 -1.36
N SER A 105 -24.59 3.94 -1.63
CA SER A 105 -24.99 4.61 -2.89
C SER A 105 -24.38 6.02 -3.04
N SER A 106 -24.09 6.70 -1.92
CA SER A 106 -23.44 8.02 -1.91
C SER A 106 -22.10 8.01 -2.65
N PHE A 107 -21.36 6.90 -2.61
CA PHE A 107 -20.06 6.76 -3.27
C PHE A 107 -20.15 6.35 -4.74
N ASN A 108 -21.35 6.06 -5.27
CA ASN A 108 -21.54 5.65 -6.66
C ASN A 108 -21.53 6.85 -7.64
N SER A 109 -21.69 8.08 -7.12
CA SER A 109 -21.89 9.30 -7.92
C SER A 109 -20.63 10.14 -8.16
N GLU A 110 -19.51 9.85 -7.50
CA GLU A 110 -18.28 10.61 -7.69
C GLU A 110 -17.47 9.99 -8.82
N LYS A 111 -17.62 10.59 -10.00
CA LYS A 111 -16.96 10.26 -11.26
C LYS A 111 -15.52 9.76 -11.05
N GLU A 112 -15.26 8.60 -11.66
CA GLU A 112 -13.93 8.09 -11.97
C GLU A 112 -12.97 9.22 -12.37
N SER A 113 -12.01 9.51 -11.50
CA SER A 113 -10.87 10.34 -11.83
C SER A 113 -9.63 9.64 -11.29
N SER A 114 -8.78 9.22 -12.23
CA SER A 114 -7.44 8.63 -12.11
C SER A 114 -7.30 7.17 -11.65
N LYS A 115 -7.48 6.27 -12.64
CA LYS A 115 -6.52 5.27 -13.14
C LYS A 115 -5.38 4.73 -12.25
N GLU A 116 -5.32 3.40 -12.26
CA GLU A 116 -4.19 2.47 -12.45
C GLU A 116 -4.16 1.39 -11.34
N PRO A 117 -4.33 0.10 -11.67
CA PRO A 117 -4.10 -0.98 -10.72
C PRO A 117 -2.62 -0.99 -10.33
N PHE A 118 -2.33 -0.80 -9.04
CA PHE A 118 -0.97 -0.86 -8.51
C PHE A 118 -0.41 -2.28 -8.57
N THR A 119 0.30 -2.63 -9.65
CA THR A 119 1.36 -3.64 -9.61
C THR A 119 2.60 -2.97 -9.03
N ASN A 120 2.72 -2.93 -7.71
CA ASN A 120 3.92 -2.43 -7.04
C ASN A 120 4.99 -3.54 -7.00
N VAL A 121 5.44 -4.00 -8.17
CA VAL A 121 6.69 -4.74 -8.31
C VAL A 121 7.78 -3.70 -8.41
N THR A 122 8.39 -3.35 -7.29
CA THR A 122 9.75 -2.79 -7.31
C THR A 122 10.62 -3.86 -7.95
N SER A 123 10.85 -3.76 -9.25
CA SER A 123 11.98 -4.37 -9.92
C SER A 123 13.22 -3.86 -9.20
N GLU A 124 13.82 -4.74 -8.40
CA GLU A 124 15.16 -4.56 -7.85
C GLU A 124 16.06 -4.33 -9.06
N LYS A 125 16.54 -3.09 -9.17
CA LYS A 125 17.53 -2.73 -10.16
C LYS A 125 18.83 -3.33 -9.64
N ASP A 126 19.15 -4.52 -10.14
CA ASP A 126 20.44 -5.18 -9.95
C ASP A 126 21.53 -4.15 -10.22
N SER A 127 22.26 -3.81 -9.15
CA SER A 127 23.49 -3.04 -9.24
C SER A 127 24.62 -4.05 -9.45
N ASP A 128 24.65 -4.66 -10.63
CA ASP A 128 25.83 -5.34 -11.13
C ASP A 128 26.83 -4.26 -11.56
N ASN A 129 27.74 -3.92 -10.64
CA ASN A 129 28.91 -3.14 -10.95
C ASN A 129 30.16 -4.02 -10.83
N SER A 130 30.87 -4.10 -11.96
CA SER A 130 32.27 -4.51 -12.13
C SER A 130 32.55 -5.99 -12.40
N SER A 131 32.31 -6.39 -13.66
CA SER A 131 33.28 -7.20 -14.39
C SER A 131 33.59 -6.52 -15.72
N ASP A 132 34.73 -5.85 -15.82
CA ASP A 132 35.38 -5.63 -17.10
C ASP A 132 36.86 -5.97 -16.95
N SER A 133 37.23 -7.04 -17.67
CA SER A 133 38.59 -7.45 -17.94
C SER A 133 39.33 -6.33 -18.64
N ASP A 134 40.46 -5.90 -18.07
CA ASP A 134 41.49 -5.24 -18.86
C ASP A 134 42.73 -6.15 -18.88
N SER A 135 42.81 -6.93 -19.96
CA SER A 135 44.00 -7.65 -20.36
C SER A 135 44.75 -6.74 -21.31
N SER A 136 45.80 -6.09 -20.81
CA SER A 136 46.79 -5.42 -21.65
C SER A 136 48.18 -5.84 -21.21
N SER A 137 48.73 -6.76 -21.99
CA SER A 137 50.14 -7.12 -22.06
C SER A 137 51.02 -5.89 -22.28
N ALA A 138 52.03 -5.71 -21.43
CA ALA A 138 53.19 -4.90 -21.72
C ALA A 138 54.45 -5.68 -21.31
N THR A 139 55.17 -6.08 -22.34
CA THR A 139 56.54 -6.60 -22.37
C THR A 139 57.52 -5.66 -21.66
N ASN A 140 58.55 -6.23 -21.03
CA ASN A 140 59.96 -5.89 -21.27
C ASN A 140 60.85 -7.01 -20.69
N GLU A 141 61.56 -7.79 -21.53
CA GLU A 141 63.01 -7.72 -21.87
C GLU A 141 63.91 -7.91 -20.63
N SER A 142 64.94 -8.75 -20.57
CA SER A 142 65.69 -9.60 -21.51
C SER A 142 66.75 -10.33 -20.66
N ASP A 143 67.25 -11.49 -21.10
CA ASP A 143 68.69 -11.82 -21.08
C ASP A 143 68.91 -13.22 -21.67
N THR A 144 69.51 -13.25 -22.86
CA THR A 144 70.14 -14.43 -23.45
C THR A 144 71.58 -14.05 -23.74
N ASP A 145 72.50 -14.70 -23.02
CA ASP A 145 73.95 -14.62 -23.21
C ASP A 145 74.35 -15.05 -24.63
N ASN A 146 75.31 -14.32 -25.20
CA ASN A 146 76.13 -14.79 -26.31
C ASN A 146 77.60 -14.45 -26.03
N GLU A 147 78.41 -15.52 -26.01
CA GLU A 147 79.88 -15.65 -25.95
C GLU A 147 80.53 -15.96 -24.58
#